data_AF-A0A1Q7I034-F1
#
_entry.id   AF-A0A1Q7I034-F1
#
_cell.length_a   1.000
_cell.length_b   1.000
_cell.length_c   1.000
_cell.angle_alpha   90.00
_cell.angle_beta   90.00
_cell.angle_gamma   90.00
#
_symmetry.space_group_name_H-M   'P 1'
#
loop_
_entity.id
_entity.type
_entity.pdbx_description
1 polymer ?
#
loop_
_entity_poly.entity_id
_entity_poly.type
_entity_poly.pdbx_seq_one_letter_code
_entity_poly.pdbx_strand_id
1 'polypeptide(L)'
;MSTRSATNATDELAAVRALYLDVMKKSLMGLLAAEPYRILELSRKSRRGRVLLWVQRALASRNLTLVGRARRRDEGHDWPADGYTMIGQRRLDNIQLCITELLRRNVPGDLIEAGVWRGGAAIFMRAVLKAYNSVDRNIWVADSFQGLPVANAAAYPADAGSGFWAFPQLAVSLENVKANFERFGLLDEHVRFLPGWFKDTLPEAPIERLALLRIDADMFESTMDALRSLYPKLSRGGRGARNQ
;
A
#
# COMPACT_ATOMS: atom_id res chain seq x y z
N MET A 1 26.32 30.75 -23.39
CA MET A 1 25.01 31.20 -22.84
C MET A 1 23.93 30.11 -22.84
N SER A 2 24.03 29.03 -23.63
CA SER A 2 22.99 27.98 -23.72
C SER A 2 22.97 26.97 -22.55
N THR A 3 24.11 26.68 -21.91
CA THR A 3 24.20 25.65 -20.85
C THR A 3 23.57 26.05 -19.51
N ARG A 4 23.64 27.33 -19.11
CA ARG A 4 23.00 27.82 -17.86
C ARG A 4 21.48 27.71 -17.87
N SER A 5 20.85 27.87 -19.04
CA SER A 5 19.39 27.81 -19.17
C SER A 5 18.85 26.38 -19.03
N ALA A 6 19.60 25.37 -19.51
CA ALA A 6 19.19 23.97 -19.44
C ALA A 6 19.33 23.40 -18.02
N THR A 7 20.41 23.75 -17.30
CA THR A 7 20.63 23.32 -15.91
C THR A 7 19.55 23.86 -14.96
N ASN A 8 19.15 25.12 -15.13
CA ASN A 8 18.06 25.71 -14.33
C ASN A 8 16.73 24.98 -14.53
N ALA A 9 16.39 24.59 -15.77
CA ALA A 9 15.15 23.88 -16.07
C ALA A 9 15.14 22.45 -15.51
N THR A 10 16.29 21.76 -15.51
CA THR A 10 16.39 20.42 -14.90
C THR A 10 16.27 20.46 -13.39
N ASP A 11 16.84 21.48 -12.75
CA ASP A 11 16.77 21.66 -11.30
C ASP A 11 15.35 22.05 -10.85
N GLU A 12 14.68 22.92 -11.61
CA GLU A 12 13.29 23.28 -11.38
C GLU A 12 12.35 22.06 -11.49
N LEU A 13 12.52 21.24 -12.55
CA LEU A 13 11.74 20.02 -12.70
C LEU A 13 11.98 19.04 -11.54
N ALA A 14 13.23 18.92 -11.06
CA ALA A 14 13.55 18.09 -9.90
C ALA A 14 12.87 18.60 -8.62
N ALA A 15 12.84 19.91 -8.41
CA ALA A 15 12.15 20.53 -7.27
C ALA A 15 10.63 20.32 -7.32
N VAL A 16 10.00 20.56 -8.47
CA VAL A 16 8.56 20.32 -8.68
C VAL A 16 8.21 18.85 -8.48
N ARG A 17 9.04 17.94 -9.00
CA ARG A 17 8.89 16.50 -8.79
C ARG A 17 8.94 16.13 -7.31
N ALA A 18 9.92 16.66 -6.59
CA ALA A 18 10.06 16.41 -5.16
C ALA A 18 8.84 16.91 -4.38
N LEU A 19 8.33 18.09 -4.73
CA LEU A 19 7.11 18.66 -4.13
C LEU A 19 5.88 17.78 -4.42
N TYR A 20 5.70 17.35 -5.68
CA TYR A 20 4.61 16.44 -6.06
C TYR A 20 4.63 15.16 -5.22
N LEU A 21 5.79 14.50 -5.14
CA LEU A 21 5.91 13.23 -4.40
C LEU A 21 5.72 13.42 -2.89
N ASP A 22 6.16 14.54 -2.32
CA ASP A 22 5.93 14.86 -0.90
C ASP A 22 4.44 15.07 -0.60
N VAL A 23 3.75 15.89 -1.43
CA VAL A 23 2.31 16.11 -1.29
C VAL A 23 1.54 14.80 -1.48
N MET A 24 1.94 13.95 -2.42
CA MET A 24 1.35 12.62 -2.60
C MET A 24 1.47 11.76 -1.35
N LYS A 25 2.64 11.68 -0.70
CA LYS A 25 2.80 10.94 0.55
C LYS A 25 1.89 11.48 1.66
N LYS A 26 1.87 12.80 1.86
CA LYS A 26 1.01 13.45 2.86
C LYS A 26 -0.48 13.17 2.59
N SER A 27 -0.91 13.25 1.33
CA SER A 27 -2.28 12.98 0.90
C SER A 27 -2.68 11.53 1.15
N LEU A 28 -1.86 10.58 0.69
CA LEU A 28 -2.10 9.15 0.86
C LEU A 28 -2.09 8.77 2.33
N MET A 29 -1.37 9.52 3.16
CA MET A 29 -1.38 9.33 4.58
C MET A 29 -2.50 10.05 5.33
N GLY A 30 -3.35 10.85 4.69
CA GLY A 30 -4.36 11.65 5.37
C GLY A 30 -3.77 12.73 6.29
N LEU A 31 -2.57 13.24 5.98
CA LEU A 31 -1.86 14.26 6.74
C LEU A 31 -2.06 15.69 6.20
N LEU A 32 -2.92 15.87 5.19
CA LEU A 32 -3.28 17.21 4.72
C LEU A 32 -4.30 17.92 5.62
N ALA A 33 -5.04 17.16 6.44
CA ALA A 33 -5.94 17.74 7.42
C ALA A 33 -5.17 18.27 8.64
N ALA A 34 -5.70 19.31 9.29
CA ALA A 34 -5.08 19.92 10.47
C ALA A 34 -4.87 18.92 11.63
N GLU A 35 -5.79 17.97 11.79
CA GLU A 35 -5.76 16.95 12.86
C GLU A 35 -6.02 15.57 12.25
N PRO A 36 -5.01 14.68 12.17
CA PRO A 36 -5.21 13.35 11.65
C PRO A 36 -5.96 12.45 12.64
N TYR A 37 -6.85 11.61 12.12
CA TYR A 37 -7.60 10.62 12.88
C TYR A 37 -7.17 9.20 12.54
N ARG A 38 -7.29 8.31 13.53
CA ARG A 38 -7.08 6.87 13.38
C ARG A 38 -8.31 6.08 13.74
N ILE A 39 -8.47 4.95 13.07
CA ILE A 39 -9.44 3.91 13.41
C ILE A 39 -9.07 3.34 14.79
N LEU A 40 -10.07 3.10 15.61
CA LEU A 40 -9.89 2.42 16.88
C LEU A 40 -10.00 0.91 16.69
N GLU A 41 -8.95 0.18 17.09
CA GLU A 41 -8.99 -1.27 17.21
C GLU A 41 -9.86 -1.67 18.42
N LEU A 42 -11.15 -1.90 18.14
CA LEU A 42 -12.11 -2.23 19.18
C LEU A 42 -12.09 -3.74 19.48
N SER A 43 -11.47 -4.12 20.59
CA SER A 43 -11.36 -5.52 21.02
C SER A 43 -12.47 -5.94 22.00
N ARG A 44 -13.02 -7.15 21.84
CA ARG A 44 -13.96 -7.75 22.81
C ARG A 44 -13.28 -8.24 24.10
N LYS A 45 -11.94 -8.32 24.11
CA LYS A 45 -11.16 -8.87 25.23
C LYS A 45 -11.21 -7.99 26.49
N SER A 46 -11.34 -6.67 26.35
CA SER A 46 -11.36 -5.73 27.49
C SER A 46 -12.75 -5.17 27.79
N ARG A 47 -13.02 -4.81 29.06
CA ARG A 47 -14.28 -4.14 29.47
C ARG A 47 -14.49 -2.85 28.69
N ARG A 48 -13.45 -2.02 28.59
CA ARG A 48 -13.46 -0.77 27.81
C ARG A 48 -13.77 -1.04 26.33
N GLY A 49 -13.13 -2.03 25.73
CA GLY A 49 -13.36 -2.37 24.32
C GLY A 49 -14.79 -2.85 24.05
N ARG A 50 -15.39 -3.63 24.97
CA ARG A 50 -16.82 -4.01 24.87
C ARG A 50 -17.76 -2.80 24.92
N VAL A 51 -17.49 -1.83 25.80
CA VAL A 51 -18.28 -0.58 25.88
C VAL A 51 -18.14 0.21 24.57
N LEU A 52 -16.91 0.40 24.09
CA LEU A 52 -16.67 1.15 22.86
C LEU A 52 -17.28 0.47 21.62
N LEU A 53 -17.33 -0.86 21.57
CA LEU A 53 -18.04 -1.60 20.51
C LEU A 53 -19.54 -1.32 20.52
N TRP A 54 -20.16 -1.28 21.71
CA TRP A 54 -21.57 -0.93 21.83
C TRP A 54 -21.83 0.51 21.40
N VAL A 55 -20.97 1.45 21.81
CA VAL A 55 -21.04 2.85 21.36
C VAL A 55 -20.89 2.96 19.85
N GLN A 56 -19.89 2.31 19.24
CA GLN A 56 -19.69 2.31 17.80
C GLN A 56 -20.92 1.77 17.04
N ARG A 57 -21.58 0.71 17.56
CA ARG A 57 -22.82 0.18 16.96
C ARG A 57 -23.97 1.18 17.02
N ALA A 58 -24.13 1.88 18.14
CA ALA A 58 -25.15 2.91 18.30
C ALA A 58 -24.89 4.15 17.42
N LEU A 59 -23.62 4.46 17.14
CA LEU A 59 -23.20 5.53 16.23
C LEU A 59 -23.39 5.15 14.76
N ALA A 60 -23.11 3.89 14.40
CA ALA A 60 -23.21 3.40 13.03
C ALA A 60 -24.63 3.53 12.45
N SER A 61 -25.68 3.36 13.27
CA SER A 61 -27.08 3.57 12.83
C SER A 61 -27.40 5.02 12.45
N ARG A 62 -26.50 5.96 12.78
CA ARG A 62 -26.58 7.38 12.42
C ARG A 62 -25.48 7.81 11.45
N ASN A 63 -24.83 6.86 10.78
CA ASN A 63 -23.69 7.10 9.89
C ASN A 63 -22.50 7.82 10.59
N LEU A 64 -22.29 7.53 11.88
CA LEU A 64 -21.17 8.08 12.66
C LEU A 64 -20.16 6.98 12.99
N THR A 65 -18.87 7.35 13.00
CA THR A 65 -17.77 6.45 13.37
C THR A 65 -16.92 7.05 14.47
N LEU A 66 -16.60 6.24 15.46
CA LEU A 66 -15.71 6.59 16.54
C LEU A 66 -14.25 6.46 16.08
N VAL A 67 -13.53 7.58 16.16
CA VAL A 67 -12.11 7.67 15.81
C VAL A 67 -11.28 8.14 17.00
N GLY A 68 -9.99 7.80 16.99
CA GLY A 68 -9.00 8.36 17.89
C GLY A 68 -8.22 9.47 17.21
N ARG A 69 -7.66 10.41 17.98
CA ARG A 69 -6.63 11.32 17.45
C ARG A 69 -5.35 10.53 17.15
N ALA A 70 -4.79 10.73 15.96
CA ALA A 70 -3.46 10.22 15.63
C ALA A 70 -2.40 11.16 16.19
N ARG A 71 -1.28 10.61 16.69
CA ARG A 71 -0.21 11.41 17.31
C ARG A 71 1.03 11.54 16.43
N ARG A 72 1.39 10.50 15.65
CA ARG A 72 2.48 10.49 14.66
C ARG A 72 2.26 9.35 13.65
N ARG A 73 2.51 9.62 12.35
CA ARG A 73 2.37 8.64 11.25
C ARG A 73 3.66 8.27 10.54
N ASP A 74 4.79 8.79 11.01
CA ASP A 74 6.08 8.56 10.37
C ASP A 74 6.43 7.07 10.27
N GLU A 75 6.12 6.33 11.33
CA GLU A 75 6.43 4.91 11.47
C GLU A 75 5.27 3.99 11.05
N GLY A 76 4.07 4.53 10.80
CA GLY A 76 2.90 3.76 10.34
C GLY A 76 2.40 2.71 11.33
N HIS A 77 2.33 3.08 12.61
CA HIS A 77 1.81 2.23 13.70
C HIS A 77 0.31 2.44 13.99
N ASP A 78 -0.41 3.10 13.07
CA ASP A 78 -1.84 3.34 13.19
C ASP A 78 -2.58 3.06 11.88
N TRP A 79 -3.89 2.84 12.00
CA TRP A 79 -4.79 2.73 10.85
C TRP A 79 -5.47 4.07 10.62
N PRO A 80 -5.13 4.82 9.56
CA PRO A 80 -5.69 6.15 9.37
C PRO A 80 -7.17 6.06 9.02
N ALA A 81 -7.99 6.96 9.56
CA ALA A 81 -9.42 7.02 9.26
C ALA A 81 -9.64 7.32 7.77
N ASP A 82 -8.94 8.34 7.25
CA ASP A 82 -9.14 8.90 5.91
C ASP A 82 -7.93 8.69 4.97
N GLY A 83 -6.87 8.06 5.46
CA GLY A 83 -5.68 7.74 4.66
C GLY A 83 -5.87 6.50 3.79
N TYR A 84 -5.14 6.43 2.69
CA TYR A 84 -5.18 5.32 1.72
C TYR A 84 -4.05 4.30 1.95
N THR A 85 -3.10 4.61 2.82
CA THR A 85 -2.06 3.68 3.26
C THR A 85 -1.80 3.80 4.76
N MET A 86 -1.48 2.70 5.42
CA MET A 86 -1.10 2.67 6.85
C MET A 86 0.40 2.52 7.08
N ILE A 87 1.21 2.46 6.01
CA ILE A 87 2.63 2.12 6.11
C ILE A 87 3.50 3.28 6.64
N GLY A 88 2.95 4.49 6.69
CA GLY A 88 3.66 5.65 7.20
C GLY A 88 4.76 6.19 6.29
N GLN A 89 5.35 7.31 6.72
CA GLN A 89 6.28 8.11 5.91
C GLN A 89 7.55 7.32 5.55
N ARG A 90 8.18 6.66 6.52
CA ARG A 90 9.47 5.97 6.31
C ARG A 90 9.39 4.87 5.25
N ARG A 91 8.27 4.14 5.22
CA ARG A 91 8.05 3.07 4.23
C ARG A 91 7.69 3.63 2.86
N LEU A 92 6.97 4.76 2.78
CA LEU A 92 6.79 5.48 1.51
C LEU A 92 8.11 6.06 0.98
N ASP A 93 8.97 6.59 1.85
CA ASP A 93 10.32 7.05 1.47
C ASP A 93 11.17 5.90 0.93
N ASN A 94 11.09 4.72 1.57
CA ASN A 94 11.75 3.52 1.08
C ASN A 94 11.24 3.10 -0.32
N ILE A 95 9.93 3.09 -0.54
CA ILE A 95 9.34 2.82 -1.87
C ILE A 95 9.90 3.80 -2.90
N GLN A 96 9.90 5.10 -2.61
CA GLN A 96 10.43 6.10 -3.52
C GLN A 96 11.90 5.82 -3.84
N LEU A 97 12.73 5.60 -2.81
CA LEU A 97 14.16 5.32 -2.97
C LEU A 97 14.39 4.06 -3.83
N CYS A 98 13.63 3.00 -3.59
CA CYS A 98 13.75 1.78 -4.38
C CYS A 98 13.41 2.05 -5.85
N ILE A 99 12.27 2.69 -6.14
CA ILE A 99 11.84 2.95 -7.52
C ILE A 99 12.81 3.87 -8.24
N THR A 100 13.23 4.98 -7.63
CA THR A 100 14.16 5.92 -8.27
C THR A 100 15.51 5.27 -8.55
N GLU A 101 15.99 4.38 -7.69
CA GLU A 101 17.22 3.64 -7.91
C GLU A 101 17.08 2.59 -9.01
N LEU A 102 15.92 1.91 -9.11
CA LEU A 102 15.63 0.96 -10.18
C LEU A 102 15.59 1.66 -11.54
N LEU A 103 14.96 2.84 -11.61
CA LEU A 103 14.93 3.68 -12.81
C LEU A 103 16.35 4.13 -13.18
N ARG A 104 17.13 4.64 -12.21
CA ARG A 104 18.51 5.10 -12.45
C ARG A 104 19.42 3.99 -12.98
N ARG A 105 19.22 2.75 -12.51
CA ARG A 105 20.00 1.57 -12.92
C ARG A 105 19.42 0.83 -14.12
N ASN A 106 18.28 1.27 -14.66
CA ASN A 106 17.55 0.58 -15.72
C ASN A 106 17.28 -0.91 -15.40
N VAL A 107 16.95 -1.25 -14.15
CA VAL A 107 16.63 -2.63 -13.77
C VAL A 107 15.32 -3.02 -14.44
N PRO A 108 15.24 -4.07 -15.27
CA PRO A 108 14.02 -4.40 -16.01
C PRO A 108 12.94 -5.00 -15.11
N GLY A 109 11.68 -4.82 -15.50
CA GLY A 109 10.52 -5.48 -14.87
C GLY A 109 9.53 -4.53 -14.23
N ASP A 110 8.34 -5.08 -13.95
CA ASP A 110 7.22 -4.39 -13.35
C ASP A 110 7.39 -4.23 -11.84
N LEU A 111 6.47 -3.52 -11.20
CA LEU A 111 6.42 -3.36 -9.75
C LEU A 111 5.16 -4.07 -9.24
N ILE A 112 5.24 -4.74 -8.09
CA ILE A 112 4.09 -5.38 -7.46
C ILE A 112 4.00 -5.05 -5.97
N GLU A 113 2.77 -4.87 -5.50
CA GLU A 113 2.40 -4.93 -4.09
C GLU A 113 1.43 -6.09 -3.86
N ALA A 114 1.79 -6.98 -2.95
CA ALA A 114 0.93 -8.07 -2.47
C ALA A 114 0.45 -7.76 -1.05
N GLY A 115 -0.83 -7.39 -0.93
CA GLY A 115 -1.46 -6.84 0.27
C GLY A 115 -1.52 -5.33 0.19
N VAL A 116 -2.62 -4.79 -0.30
CA VAL A 116 -2.71 -3.37 -0.74
C VAL A 116 -3.64 -2.54 0.14
N TRP A 117 -4.57 -3.18 0.87
CA TRP A 117 -5.61 -2.50 1.64
C TRP A 117 -6.38 -1.48 0.79
N ARG A 118 -6.29 -0.18 1.09
CA ARG A 118 -6.91 0.91 0.31
C ARG A 118 -6.12 1.31 -0.95
N GLY A 119 -5.00 0.65 -1.22
CA GLY A 119 -4.17 0.81 -2.43
C GLY A 119 -3.14 1.94 -2.35
N GLY A 120 -2.98 2.62 -1.21
CA GLY A 120 -2.21 3.86 -1.17
C GLY A 120 -0.72 3.71 -1.49
N ALA A 121 -0.09 2.59 -1.16
CA ALA A 121 1.31 2.38 -1.56
C ALA A 121 1.40 2.09 -3.07
N ALA A 122 0.56 1.25 -3.64
CA ALA A 122 0.49 1.07 -5.09
C ALA A 122 0.17 2.36 -5.87
N ILE A 123 -0.74 3.20 -5.37
CA ILE A 123 -0.98 4.54 -5.93
C ILE A 123 0.32 5.37 -5.89
N PHE A 124 1.05 5.32 -4.78
CA PHE A 124 2.34 6.01 -4.68
C PHE A 124 3.39 5.47 -5.66
N MET A 125 3.48 4.15 -5.83
CA MET A 125 4.37 3.54 -6.82
C MET A 125 4.06 4.06 -8.23
N ARG A 126 2.77 4.10 -8.62
CA ARG A 126 2.34 4.67 -9.90
C ARG A 126 2.68 6.15 -10.01
N ALA A 127 2.50 6.93 -8.94
CA ALA A 127 2.84 8.34 -8.87
C ALA A 127 4.34 8.58 -9.12
N VAL A 128 5.21 7.77 -8.51
CA VAL A 128 6.67 7.87 -8.74
C VAL A 128 6.99 7.59 -10.22
N LEU A 129 6.46 6.52 -10.82
CA LEU A 129 6.69 6.24 -12.24
C LEU A 129 6.20 7.39 -13.14
N LYS A 130 5.02 7.96 -12.85
CA LYS A 130 4.47 9.11 -13.59
C LYS A 130 5.38 10.33 -13.48
N ALA A 131 5.88 10.63 -12.29
CA ALA A 131 6.73 11.79 -12.03
C ALA A 131 8.10 11.70 -12.73
N TYR A 132 8.53 10.50 -13.10
CA TYR A 132 9.74 10.23 -13.88
C TYR A 132 9.45 9.88 -15.35
N ASN A 133 8.20 10.04 -15.82
CA ASN A 133 7.77 9.71 -17.19
C ASN A 133 8.09 8.27 -17.62
N SER A 134 8.08 7.30 -16.70
CA SER A 134 8.20 5.88 -17.03
C SER A 134 6.85 5.37 -17.54
N VAL A 135 6.87 4.82 -18.75
CA VAL A 135 5.71 4.30 -19.49
C VAL A 135 5.87 2.83 -19.87
N ASP A 136 6.94 2.19 -19.39
CA ASP A 136 7.39 0.86 -19.76
C ASP A 136 7.11 -0.21 -18.68
N ARG A 137 6.47 0.18 -17.57
CA ARG A 137 6.31 -0.65 -16.38
C ARG A 137 4.88 -0.63 -15.90
N ASN A 138 4.35 -1.82 -15.60
CA ASN A 138 3.09 -1.95 -14.91
C ASN A 138 3.27 -1.90 -13.38
N ILE A 139 2.21 -1.48 -12.70
CA ILE A 139 1.98 -1.70 -11.28
C ILE A 139 0.96 -2.83 -11.14
N TRP A 140 1.38 -3.93 -10.53
CA TRP A 140 0.51 -5.04 -10.16
C TRP A 140 0.01 -4.85 -8.73
N VAL A 141 -1.31 -4.89 -8.58
CA VAL A 141 -2.05 -4.68 -7.33
C VAL A 141 -2.71 -5.99 -6.95
N ALA A 142 -2.06 -6.78 -6.09
CA ALA A 142 -2.52 -8.10 -5.69
C ALA A 142 -3.12 -8.06 -4.28
N ASP A 143 -4.38 -8.45 -4.16
CA ASP A 143 -5.10 -8.52 -2.88
C ASP A 143 -6.33 -9.43 -3.02
N SER A 144 -6.84 -9.92 -1.90
CA SER A 144 -8.15 -10.60 -1.87
C SER A 144 -9.29 -9.63 -2.16
N PHE A 145 -9.09 -8.35 -1.84
CA PHE A 145 -10.10 -7.28 -1.78
C PHE A 145 -11.25 -7.60 -0.81
N GLN A 146 -11.00 -8.52 0.12
CA GLN A 146 -11.95 -9.11 1.06
C GLN A 146 -11.40 -9.18 2.48
N GLY A 147 -10.21 -8.62 2.72
CA GLY A 147 -9.50 -8.67 4.00
C GLY A 147 -8.61 -9.91 4.12
N LEU A 148 -8.26 -10.29 5.35
CA LEU A 148 -7.34 -11.39 5.62
C LEU A 148 -8.08 -12.74 5.73
N PRO A 149 -7.44 -13.85 5.31
CA PRO A 149 -8.04 -15.18 5.44
C PRO A 149 -8.12 -15.58 6.92
N VAL A 150 -9.04 -16.50 7.23
CA VAL A 150 -9.03 -17.18 8.53
C VAL A 150 -7.75 -18.02 8.61
N ALA A 151 -7.02 -17.91 9.72
CA ALA A 151 -5.74 -18.60 9.90
C ALA A 151 -5.88 -20.14 9.76
N ASN A 152 -5.10 -20.73 8.86
CA ASN A 152 -4.95 -22.18 8.76
C ASN A 152 -3.85 -22.68 9.72
N ALA A 153 -4.16 -22.72 11.02
CA ALA A 153 -3.20 -23.09 12.05
C ALA A 153 -2.64 -24.52 11.92
N ALA A 154 -3.33 -25.41 11.22
CA ALA A 154 -2.87 -26.79 10.99
C ALA A 154 -1.69 -26.84 10.01
N ALA A 155 -1.78 -26.09 8.91
CA ALA A 155 -0.69 -25.99 7.93
C ALA A 155 0.37 -24.95 8.33
N TYR A 156 -0.07 -23.88 9.00
CA TYR A 156 0.77 -22.73 9.36
C TYR A 156 0.59 -22.36 10.83
N PRO A 157 1.27 -23.08 11.76
CA PRO A 157 1.18 -22.80 13.20
C PRO A 157 1.60 -21.37 13.59
N ALA A 158 2.46 -20.72 12.79
CA ALA A 158 2.88 -19.34 13.00
C ALA A 158 1.72 -18.33 12.92
N ASP A 159 0.64 -18.68 12.21
CA ASP A 159 -0.56 -17.87 12.07
C ASP A 159 -1.63 -18.16 13.15
N ALA A 160 -1.37 -19.13 14.02
CA ALA A 160 -2.32 -19.55 15.04
C ALA A 160 -2.70 -18.39 15.98
N GLY A 161 -4.01 -18.18 16.14
CA GLY A 161 -4.53 -17.11 17.00
C GLY A 161 -4.57 -15.72 16.34
N SER A 162 -4.18 -15.59 15.07
CA SER A 162 -4.39 -14.36 14.31
C SER A 162 -5.89 -14.01 14.24
N GLY A 163 -6.22 -12.77 14.62
CA GLY A 163 -7.58 -12.24 14.64
C GLY A 163 -7.85 -11.25 13.50
N PHE A 164 -6.93 -11.07 12.57
CA PHE A 164 -7.00 -9.97 11.61
C PHE A 164 -8.20 -10.05 10.66
N TRP A 165 -8.63 -11.26 10.29
CA TRP A 165 -9.83 -11.52 9.49
C TRP A 165 -11.11 -10.92 10.10
N ALA A 166 -11.14 -10.68 11.42
CA ALA A 166 -12.31 -10.16 12.11
C ALA A 166 -12.43 -8.62 12.07
N PHE A 167 -11.45 -7.91 11.48
CA PHE A 167 -11.51 -6.46 11.30
C PHE A 167 -12.08 -6.09 9.93
N PRO A 168 -13.36 -5.66 9.85
CA PRO A 168 -13.99 -5.32 8.56
C PRO A 168 -13.30 -4.14 7.86
N GLN A 169 -12.55 -3.31 8.59
CA GLN A 169 -11.81 -2.17 8.04
C GLN A 169 -10.62 -2.59 7.17
N LEU A 170 -10.17 -3.84 7.26
CA LEU A 170 -9.12 -4.41 6.41
C LEU A 170 -9.69 -4.96 5.10
N ALA A 171 -11.00 -5.17 5.00
CA ALA A 171 -11.67 -5.60 3.79
C ALA A 171 -12.08 -4.39 2.93
N VAL A 172 -11.30 -4.12 1.88
CA VAL A 172 -11.57 -3.05 0.91
C VAL A 172 -11.78 -3.67 -0.46
N SER A 173 -12.95 -3.44 -1.06
CA SER A 173 -13.29 -4.03 -2.35
C SER A 173 -12.42 -3.51 -3.51
N LEU A 174 -12.34 -4.27 -4.59
CA LEU A 174 -11.60 -3.91 -5.79
C LEU A 174 -12.10 -2.58 -6.38
N GLU A 175 -13.41 -2.37 -6.37
CA GLU A 175 -14.06 -1.15 -6.87
C GLU A 175 -13.62 0.06 -6.05
N ASN A 176 -13.54 -0.07 -4.72
CA ASN A 176 -13.05 1.01 -3.85
C ASN A 176 -11.57 1.30 -4.11
N VAL A 177 -10.73 0.27 -4.31
CA VAL A 177 -9.31 0.49 -4.64
C VAL A 177 -9.18 1.18 -6.00
N LYS A 178 -9.92 0.76 -7.03
CA LYS A 178 -9.95 1.44 -8.33
C LYS A 178 -10.39 2.89 -8.22
N ALA A 179 -11.48 3.16 -7.50
CA ALA A 179 -11.97 4.52 -7.25
C ALA A 179 -10.92 5.38 -6.52
N ASN A 180 -10.11 4.79 -5.64
CA ASN A 180 -8.98 5.50 -5.02
C ASN A 180 -7.92 5.87 -6.07
N PHE A 181 -7.51 4.96 -6.95
CA PHE A 181 -6.59 5.29 -8.05
C PHE A 181 -7.15 6.41 -8.96
N GLU A 182 -8.44 6.35 -9.30
CA GLU A 182 -9.13 7.37 -10.11
C GLU A 182 -9.11 8.74 -9.43
N ARG A 183 -9.34 8.79 -8.11
CA ARG A 183 -9.31 10.04 -7.33
C ARG A 183 -7.98 10.77 -7.42
N PHE A 184 -6.88 10.03 -7.59
CA PHE A 184 -5.55 10.61 -7.78
C PHE A 184 -5.17 10.82 -9.26
N GLY A 185 -6.04 10.47 -10.21
CA GLY A 185 -5.74 10.56 -11.65
C GLY A 185 -4.61 9.60 -12.08
N LEU A 186 -4.55 8.44 -11.42
CA LEU A 186 -3.49 7.43 -11.58
C LEU A 186 -4.05 6.04 -11.93
N LEU A 187 -5.33 5.92 -12.26
CA LEU A 187 -5.86 4.71 -12.88
C LEU A 187 -5.69 4.80 -14.40
N ASP A 188 -4.79 4.00 -14.96
CA ASP A 188 -4.50 3.91 -16.38
C ASP A 188 -4.12 2.48 -16.79
N GLU A 189 -3.75 2.28 -18.06
CA GLU A 189 -3.43 0.97 -18.64
C GLU A 189 -2.20 0.28 -18.01
N HIS A 190 -1.42 1.01 -17.22
CA HIS A 190 -0.28 0.49 -16.48
C HIS A 190 -0.63 -0.01 -15.08
N VAL A 191 -1.89 0.11 -14.64
CA VAL A 191 -2.34 -0.44 -13.36
C VAL A 191 -3.13 -1.73 -13.61
N ARG A 192 -2.61 -2.86 -13.10
CA ARG A 192 -3.19 -4.19 -13.28
C ARG A 192 -3.55 -4.79 -11.93
N PHE A 193 -4.75 -5.34 -11.82
CA PHE A 193 -5.28 -5.90 -10.56
C PHE A 193 -5.30 -7.41 -10.61
N LEU A 194 -4.94 -8.06 -9.49
CA LEU A 194 -4.99 -9.51 -9.30
C LEU A 194 -5.93 -9.82 -8.12
N PRO A 195 -7.26 -9.86 -8.36
CA PRO A 195 -8.23 -10.10 -7.30
C PRO A 195 -8.31 -11.58 -6.91
N GLY A 196 -8.04 -11.87 -5.64
CA GLY A 196 -8.15 -13.20 -5.06
C GLY A 196 -7.02 -13.52 -4.09
N TRP A 197 -7.07 -14.71 -3.50
CA TRP A 197 -6.02 -15.15 -2.58
C TRP A 197 -4.71 -15.39 -3.31
N PHE A 198 -3.59 -15.11 -2.64
CA PHE A 198 -2.27 -15.17 -3.27
C PHE A 198 -1.93 -16.56 -3.84
N LYS A 199 -2.28 -17.63 -3.15
CA LYS A 199 -2.11 -19.01 -3.64
C LYS A 199 -2.87 -19.29 -4.94
N ASP A 200 -3.95 -18.58 -5.21
CA ASP A 200 -4.81 -18.81 -6.38
C ASP A 200 -4.43 -17.89 -7.54
N THR A 201 -3.94 -16.67 -7.24
CA THR A 201 -3.74 -15.62 -8.25
C THR A 201 -2.28 -15.42 -8.67
N LEU A 202 -1.33 -15.56 -7.76
CA LEU A 202 0.08 -15.22 -8.04
C LEU A 202 0.83 -16.26 -8.89
N PRO A 203 0.58 -17.59 -8.78
CA PRO A 203 1.27 -18.57 -9.62
C PRO A 203 1.05 -18.35 -11.11
N GLU A 204 -0.19 -18.05 -11.50
CA GLU A 204 -0.61 -17.84 -12.90
C GLU A 204 -0.60 -16.36 -13.30
N ALA A 205 -0.10 -15.46 -12.44
CA ALA A 205 -0.06 -14.05 -12.76
C ALA A 205 0.82 -13.81 -14.00
N PRO A 206 0.32 -13.09 -15.03
CA PRO A 206 1.02 -12.86 -16.30
C PRO A 206 2.11 -11.77 -16.14
N ILE A 207 3.01 -12.01 -15.20
CA ILE A 207 4.14 -11.19 -14.83
C ILE A 207 5.39 -11.93 -15.29
N GLU A 208 6.13 -11.33 -16.22
CA GLU A 208 7.38 -11.91 -16.72
C GLU A 208 8.55 -11.61 -15.79
N ARG A 209 8.69 -10.34 -15.37
CA ARG A 209 9.80 -9.85 -14.55
C ARG A 209 9.34 -8.76 -13.59
N LEU A 210 9.92 -8.74 -12.41
CA LEU A 210 9.72 -7.72 -11.39
C LEU A 210 11.01 -6.98 -11.09
N ALA A 211 10.95 -5.65 -11.07
CA ALA A 211 12.01 -4.79 -10.56
C ALA A 211 11.83 -4.50 -9.05
N LEU A 212 10.58 -4.40 -8.59
CA LEU A 212 10.22 -4.22 -7.18
C LEU A 212 9.19 -5.26 -6.76
N LEU A 213 9.49 -5.99 -5.68
CA LEU A 213 8.59 -6.90 -5.00
C LEU A 213 8.30 -6.36 -3.59
N ARG A 214 7.11 -5.78 -3.39
CA ARG A 214 6.64 -5.37 -2.06
C ARG A 214 5.66 -6.41 -1.53
N ILE A 215 6.01 -7.06 -0.43
CA ILE A 215 5.13 -8.01 0.27
C ILE A 215 4.70 -7.39 1.58
N ASP A 216 3.40 -7.12 1.68
CA ASP A 216 2.75 -6.53 2.84
C ASP A 216 1.58 -7.41 3.27
N ALA A 217 1.93 -8.66 3.54
CA ALA A 217 1.02 -9.72 3.92
C ALA A 217 1.30 -10.08 5.38
N ASP A 218 0.40 -9.72 6.30
CA ASP A 218 0.62 -9.92 7.74
C ASP A 218 0.76 -11.40 8.14
N MET A 219 0.13 -12.30 7.39
CA MET A 219 0.12 -13.74 7.64
C MET A 219 1.36 -14.41 7.07
N PHE A 220 1.87 -15.42 7.78
CA PHE A 220 2.95 -16.28 7.31
C PHE A 220 2.55 -17.01 6.03
N GLU A 221 1.36 -17.63 5.98
CA GLU A 221 0.81 -18.28 4.78
C GLU A 221 0.89 -17.35 3.56
N SER A 222 0.25 -16.18 3.67
CA SER A 222 0.19 -15.19 2.59
C SER A 222 1.57 -14.68 2.17
N THR A 223 2.47 -14.46 3.13
CA THR A 223 3.86 -14.09 2.85
C THR A 223 4.59 -15.17 2.07
N MET A 224 4.41 -16.44 2.45
CA MET A 224 5.08 -17.56 1.79
C MET A 224 4.53 -17.83 0.39
N ASP A 225 3.22 -17.73 0.20
CA ASP A 225 2.59 -17.84 -1.12
C ASP A 225 3.11 -16.77 -2.08
N ALA A 226 3.21 -15.53 -1.61
CA ALA A 226 3.76 -14.42 -2.37
C ALA A 226 5.25 -14.62 -2.70
N LEU A 227 6.08 -15.01 -1.73
CA LEU A 227 7.50 -15.26 -1.96
C LEU A 227 7.72 -16.38 -2.97
N ARG A 228 7.03 -17.52 -2.83
CA ARG A 228 7.19 -18.68 -3.72
C ARG A 228 6.83 -18.33 -5.17
N SER A 229 5.79 -17.53 -5.38
CA SER A 229 5.29 -17.20 -6.72
C SER A 229 6.05 -16.05 -7.36
N LEU A 230 6.45 -15.03 -6.58
CA LEU A 230 6.96 -13.76 -7.12
C LEU A 230 8.47 -13.63 -7.06
N TYR A 231 9.14 -14.24 -6.07
CA TYR A 231 10.59 -14.11 -5.93
C TYR A 231 11.37 -14.64 -7.13
N PRO A 232 10.99 -15.78 -7.77
CA PRO A 232 11.66 -16.25 -8.98
C PRO A 232 11.58 -15.27 -10.17
N LYS A 233 10.59 -14.37 -10.17
CA LYS A 233 10.38 -13.34 -11.21
C LYS A 233 11.18 -12.06 -10.92
N LEU A 234 11.85 -11.93 -9.76
CA LEU A 234 12.59 -10.74 -9.38
C LEU A 234 13.90 -10.63 -10.19
N SER A 235 14.02 -9.55 -10.97
CA SER A 235 15.21 -9.25 -11.76
C SER A 235 16.45 -9.10 -10.90
N ARG A 236 17.62 -9.46 -11.46
CA ARG A 236 18.91 -9.17 -10.83
C ARG A 236 19.06 -7.66 -10.61
N GLY A 237 19.39 -7.27 -9.39
CA GLY A 237 19.44 -5.86 -8.97
C GLY A 237 18.07 -5.27 -8.58
N GLY A 238 17.00 -6.07 -8.66
CA GLY A 238 15.69 -5.76 -8.13
C GLY A 238 15.70 -5.60 -6.61
N ARG A 239 14.63 -4.98 -6.09
CA ARG A 239 14.46 -4.72 -4.66
C ARG A 239 13.30 -5.56 -4.12
N GLY A 240 13.54 -6.27 -3.02
CA GLY A 240 12.47 -6.81 -2.17
C GLY A 240 12.25 -5.85 -1.00
N ALA A 241 10.99 -5.54 -0.70
CA ALA A 241 10.60 -4.74 0.46
C ALA A 241 9.52 -5.48 1.26
N ARG A 242 9.72 -5.59 2.57
CA ARG A 242 8.71 -6.10 3.53
C ARG A 242 8.30 -4.97 4.48
N ASN A 243 7.12 -5.11 5.06
CA ASN A 243 6.55 -4.16 6.00
C ASN A 243 7.17 -4.13 7.43
N GLN A 244 8.23 -4.88 7.69
CA GLN A 244 8.89 -5.02 9.01
C GLN A 244 10.28 -4.38 9.02
#